data_AF-A0A5C9AKR2-F1
#
_entry.id   AF-A0A5C9AKR2-F1
#
_cell.length_a   1.000
_cell.length_b   1.000
_cell.length_c   1.000
_cell.angle_alpha   90.00
_cell.angle_beta   90.00
_cell.angle_gamma   90.00
#
_symmetry.space_group_name_H-M   'P 1'
#
loop_
_entity.id
_entity.type
_entity.pdbx_description
1 polymer ?
#
loop_
_entity_poly.entity_id
_entity_poly.type
_entity_poly.pdbx_seq_one_letter_code
_entity_poly.pdbx_strand_id
1 'polypeptide(L)'
;MSELTDLLLQGPRSAPELRQRLAISQATFSRLVAREDRVIRFGKARATRYALLRPYRGIERIPVWRVDDTGKAHKFADIRLCWPQGSCLVTGADGDEQWFDGLPWYLTDLRPQGFLG
;
A
#
# COMPACT_ATOMS: atom_id res chain seq x y z
N MET A 1 19.27 -0.94 1.21
CA MET A 1 18.09 -1.65 0.68
C MET A 1 18.42 -3.13 0.82
N SER A 2 17.50 -3.94 1.35
CA SER A 2 17.67 -5.38 1.44
C SER A 2 17.10 -6.08 0.21
N GLU A 3 17.52 -7.33 -0.03
CA GLU A 3 17.01 -8.16 -1.14
C GLU A 3 15.47 -8.30 -1.09
N LEU A 4 14.89 -8.34 0.11
CA LEU A 4 13.43 -8.30 0.30
C LEU A 4 12.83 -7.00 -0.23
N THR A 5 13.41 -5.85 0.12
CA THR A 5 12.91 -4.55 -0.38
C THR A 5 13.05 -4.42 -1.89
N ASP A 6 14.13 -4.95 -2.48
CA ASP A 6 14.36 -4.91 -3.93
C ASP A 6 13.30 -5.73 -4.69
N LEU A 7 12.94 -6.91 -4.17
CA LEU A 7 11.85 -7.73 -4.74
C LEU A 7 10.49 -7.02 -4.71
N LEU A 8 10.26 -6.17 -3.70
CA LEU A 8 9.00 -5.45 -3.48
C LEU A 8 8.92 -4.10 -4.21
N LEU A 9 10.01 -3.60 -4.81
CA LEU A 9 9.97 -2.41 -5.67
C LEU A 9 9.06 -2.59 -6.89
N GLN A 10 8.89 -3.84 -7.33
CA GLN A 10 8.06 -4.21 -8.48
C GLN A 10 6.59 -4.41 -8.12
N GLY A 11 6.23 -4.31 -6.84
CA GLY A 11 4.86 -4.46 -6.36
C GLY A 11 4.68 -5.57 -5.33
N PRO A 12 3.41 -5.81 -4.92
CA PRO A 12 3.09 -6.66 -3.79
C PRO A 12 3.29 -8.14 -4.13
N ARG A 13 3.88 -8.90 -3.21
CA ARG A 13 4.16 -10.33 -3.38
C ARG A 13 3.64 -11.16 -2.22
N SER A 14 3.37 -12.43 -2.47
CA SER A 14 2.97 -13.36 -1.41
C SER A 14 4.18 -13.84 -0.59
N ALA A 15 3.95 -14.30 0.65
CA ALA A 15 5.02 -14.86 1.49
C ALA A 15 5.73 -16.07 0.81
N PRO A 16 5.00 -17.03 0.19
CA PRO A 16 5.62 -18.14 -0.51
C PRO A 16 6.53 -17.71 -1.66
N GLU A 17 6.08 -16.75 -2.49
CA GLU A 17 6.90 -16.20 -3.59
C GLU A 17 8.20 -15.58 -3.08
N LEU A 18 8.11 -14.74 -2.05
CA LEU A 18 9.27 -14.06 -1.46
C LEU A 18 10.25 -15.08 -0.88
N ARG A 19 9.75 -16.06 -0.12
CA ARG A 19 10.57 -17.13 0.47
C ARG A 19 11.26 -17.99 -0.56
N GLN A 20 10.56 -18.33 -1.63
CA GLN A 20 11.13 -19.12 -2.73
C GLN A 20 12.27 -18.36 -3.41
N ARG A 21 12.07 -17.06 -3.71
CA ARG A 21 13.10 -16.23 -4.34
C ARG A 21 14.31 -15.99 -3.44
N LEU A 22 14.08 -15.78 -2.14
CA LEU A 22 15.13 -15.57 -1.15
C LEU A 22 15.78 -16.89 -0.67
N ALA A 23 15.25 -18.05 -1.08
CA ALA A 23 15.68 -19.38 -0.61
C ALA A 23 15.73 -19.53 0.93
N ILE A 24 14.73 -18.99 1.64
CA ILE A 24 14.67 -19.01 3.11
C ILE A 24 13.43 -19.71 3.69
N SER A 25 13.57 -20.21 4.92
CA SER A 25 12.48 -20.79 5.70
C SER A 25 11.47 -19.75 6.17
N GLN A 26 10.29 -20.20 6.61
CA GLN A 26 9.26 -19.30 7.16
C GLN A 26 9.76 -18.50 8.36
N ALA A 27 10.46 -19.16 9.29
CA ALA A 27 10.93 -18.52 10.51
C ALA A 27 11.97 -17.43 10.22
N THR A 28 12.81 -17.63 9.20
CA THR A 28 13.76 -16.60 8.74
C THR A 28 13.02 -15.46 8.05
N PHE A 29 12.05 -15.75 7.19
CA PHE A 29 11.24 -14.72 6.52
C PHE A 29 10.46 -13.84 7.51
N SER A 30 9.78 -14.43 8.50
CA SER A 30 9.06 -13.65 9.52
C SER A 30 9.99 -12.70 10.28
N ARG A 31 11.21 -13.15 10.62
CA ARG A 31 12.21 -12.30 11.29
C ARG A 31 12.76 -11.21 10.38
N LEU A 32 12.92 -11.49 9.08
CA LEU A 32 13.37 -10.52 8.09
C LEU A 32 12.34 -9.40 7.93
N VAL A 33 11.07 -9.75 7.71
CA VAL A 33 9.98 -8.76 7.57
C VAL A 33 9.83 -7.91 8.83
N ALA A 34 9.93 -8.51 10.02
CA ALA A 34 9.80 -7.78 11.29
C ALA A 34 10.90 -6.73 11.53
N ARG A 35 12.01 -6.76 10.76
CA ARG A 35 13.11 -5.79 10.83
C ARG A 35 13.01 -4.70 9.76
N GLU A 36 12.04 -4.80 8.85
CA GLU A 36 11.89 -3.90 7.71
C GLU A 36 10.67 -3.00 7.92
N ASP A 37 10.87 -1.85 8.57
CA ASP A 37 9.80 -0.93 8.98
C ASP A 37 8.90 -0.45 7.82
N ARG A 38 9.44 -0.45 6.60
CA ARG A 38 8.71 -0.02 5.40
C ARG A 38 7.98 -1.16 4.68
N VAL A 39 8.15 -2.41 5.09
CA VAL A 39 7.45 -3.55 4.51
C VAL A 39 6.13 -3.74 5.26
N ILE A 40 5.03 -3.51 4.55
CA ILE A 40 3.68 -3.70 5.10
C ILE A 40 3.10 -5.01 4.65
N ARG A 41 2.28 -5.62 5.52
CA ARG A 41 1.44 -6.78 5.23
C ARG A 41 0.00 -6.32 5.12
N PHE A 42 -0.73 -6.84 4.12
CA PHE A 42 -2.16 -6.57 3.95
C PHE A 42 -2.88 -7.81 3.37
N GLY A 43 -4.21 -7.81 3.46
CA GLY A 43 -5.05 -8.92 3.00
C GLY A 43 -5.15 -10.06 4.01
N LYS A 44 -6.14 -10.93 3.81
CA LYS A 44 -6.51 -12.01 4.75
C LYS A 44 -6.24 -13.40 4.17
N ALA A 45 -5.85 -14.34 5.04
CA ALA A 45 -5.60 -15.75 4.69
C ALA A 45 -4.73 -15.90 3.41
N ARG A 46 -5.22 -16.63 2.40
CA ARG A 46 -4.51 -16.86 1.12
C ARG A 46 -4.25 -15.59 0.29
N ALA A 47 -5.00 -14.51 0.56
CA ALA A 47 -4.82 -13.22 -0.09
C ALA A 47 -3.80 -12.32 0.61
N THR A 48 -3.11 -12.79 1.66
CA THR A 48 -2.05 -12.02 2.32
C THR A 48 -0.95 -11.67 1.31
N ARG A 49 -0.57 -10.39 1.26
CA ARG A 49 0.52 -9.86 0.45
C ARG A 49 1.40 -8.93 1.29
N TYR A 50 2.64 -8.76 0.83
CA TYR A 50 3.60 -7.81 1.36
C TYR A 50 3.90 -6.76 0.31
N ALA A 51 3.96 -5.49 0.69
CA ALA A 51 4.32 -4.37 -0.17
C ALA A 51 5.36 -3.47 0.51
N LEU A 52 6.05 -2.66 -0.29
CA LEU A 52 7.02 -1.70 0.21
C LEU A 52 6.43 -0.29 0.19
N LEU A 53 6.41 0.37 1.35
CA LEU A 53 6.04 1.77 1.47
C LEU A 53 7.01 2.66 0.70
N ARG A 54 6.44 3.64 0.00
CA ARG A 54 7.21 4.66 -0.70
C ARG A 54 7.25 5.94 0.15
N PRO A 55 8.44 6.40 0.58
CA PRO A 55 8.56 7.67 1.27
C PRO A 55 8.08 8.83 0.38
N TYR A 56 7.26 9.72 0.93
CA TYR A 56 6.80 10.91 0.22
C TYR A 56 6.71 12.10 1.17
N ARG A 57 7.72 12.98 1.14
CA ARG A 57 7.74 14.25 1.90
C ARG A 57 7.38 14.12 3.39
N GLY A 58 7.78 13.02 4.04
CA GLY A 58 7.44 12.74 5.45
C GLY A 58 5.97 12.35 5.71
N ILE A 59 5.16 12.21 4.66
CA ILE A 59 3.76 11.77 4.75
C ILE A 59 3.74 10.25 4.76
N GLU A 60 3.35 9.67 5.90
CA GLU A 60 3.19 8.22 6.04
C GLU A 60 1.82 7.73 5.56
N ARG A 61 0.81 8.60 5.65
CA ARG A 61 -0.59 8.28 5.40
C ARG A 61 -1.35 9.51 4.97
N ILE A 62 -2.20 9.36 3.96
CA ILE A 62 -3.07 10.42 3.45
C ILE A 62 -4.51 10.07 3.82
N PRO A 63 -5.17 10.81 4.73
CA PRO A 63 -6.57 10.56 5.07
C PRO A 63 -7.48 11.02 3.92
N VAL A 64 -8.49 10.21 3.61
CA VAL A 64 -9.54 10.51 2.64
C VAL A 64 -10.84 10.70 3.39
N TRP A 65 -11.50 11.82 3.11
CA TRP A 65 -12.78 12.19 3.70
C TRP A 65 -13.86 12.17 2.62
N ARG A 66 -15.06 11.74 2.99
CA ARG A 66 -16.24 11.78 2.14
C ARG A 66 -17.26 12.71 2.78
N VAL A 67 -17.81 13.60 1.98
CA VAL A 67 -18.93 14.46 2.38
C VAL A 67 -20.23 13.74 2.05
N ASP A 68 -21.13 13.64 3.00
CA ASP A 68 -22.47 13.07 2.79
C ASP A 68 -23.43 14.07 2.14
N ASP A 69 -24.67 13.63 1.92
CA ASP A 69 -25.74 14.43 1.34
C ASP A 69 -26.19 15.61 2.23
N THR A 70 -25.92 15.54 3.54
CA THR A 70 -26.14 16.64 4.48
C THR A 70 -24.99 17.66 4.52
N GLY A 71 -23.91 17.43 3.76
CA GLY A 71 -22.73 18.27 3.75
C GLY A 71 -21.74 17.98 4.88
N LYS A 72 -21.92 16.88 5.62
CA LYS A 72 -21.04 16.49 6.73
C LYS A 72 -19.89 15.62 6.24
N ALA A 73 -18.67 15.98 6.63
CA ALA A 73 -17.48 15.20 6.33
C ALA A 73 -17.31 14.02 7.30
N HIS A 74 -17.07 12.83 6.74
CA HIS A 74 -16.78 11.60 7.48
C HIS A 74 -15.50 10.98 6.97
N LYS A 75 -14.73 10.37 7.87
CA LYS A 75 -13.52 9.65 7.47
C LYS A 75 -13.93 8.46 6.61
N PHE A 76 -13.38 8.39 5.39
CA PHE A 76 -13.69 7.34 4.43
C PHE A 76 -12.59 6.27 4.41
N ALA A 77 -11.33 6.70 4.30
CA ALA A 77 -10.20 5.79 4.20
C ALA A 77 -8.87 6.47 4.57
N ASP A 78 -7.82 5.66 4.66
CA ASP A 78 -6.43 6.07 4.76
C ASP A 78 -5.65 5.47 3.58
N ILE A 79 -4.86 6.29 2.89
CA ILE A 79 -4.00 5.86 1.76
C ILE A 79 -2.56 5.80 2.21
N ARG A 80 -1.90 4.66 1.97
CA ARG A 80 -0.46 4.47 2.11
C ARG A 80 0.19 4.32 0.74
N LEU A 81 1.10 5.22 0.41
CA LEU A 81 1.82 5.19 -0.87
C LEU A 81 2.83 4.04 -0.88
N CYS A 82 2.83 3.28 -1.96
CA CYS A 82 3.66 2.08 -2.08
C CYS A 82 4.46 2.09 -3.38
N TRP A 83 5.42 1.18 -3.49
CA TRP A 83 6.04 0.82 -4.76
C TRP A 83 5.21 -0.27 -5.48
N PRO A 84 5.19 -0.31 -6.83
CA PRO A 84 5.86 0.63 -7.74
C PRO A 84 5.24 2.03 -7.69
N GLN A 85 5.95 3.03 -8.21
CA GLN A 85 5.45 4.41 -8.15
C GLN A 85 4.09 4.53 -8.84
N GLY A 86 3.13 5.13 -8.13
CA GLY A 86 1.74 5.25 -8.57
C GLY A 86 0.81 4.30 -7.84
N SER A 87 1.32 3.22 -7.25
CA SER A 87 0.54 2.28 -6.47
C SER A 87 0.27 2.76 -5.05
N CYS A 88 -0.84 2.31 -4.48
CA CYS A 88 -1.16 2.56 -3.08
C CYS A 88 -2.01 1.45 -2.47
N LEU A 89 -1.91 1.34 -1.14
CA LEU A 89 -2.85 0.57 -0.34
C LEU A 89 -3.85 1.53 0.31
N VAL A 90 -5.14 1.28 0.08
CA VAL A 90 -6.23 2.00 0.73
C VAL A 90 -6.79 1.13 1.85
N THR A 91 -6.93 1.70 3.04
CA THR A 91 -7.58 1.07 4.19
C THR A 91 -8.83 1.87 4.54
N GLY A 92 -10.02 1.30 4.35
CA GLY A 92 -11.30 1.93 4.69
C GLY A 92 -11.49 2.13 6.19
N ALA A 93 -12.45 2.96 6.57
CA ALA A 93 -12.81 3.20 7.97
C ALA A 93 -13.20 1.90 8.71
N ASP A 94 -13.82 0.94 8.00
CA ASP A 94 -14.23 -0.36 8.53
C ASP A 94 -13.08 -1.40 8.55
N GLY A 95 -11.87 -0.99 8.13
CA GLY A 95 -10.67 -1.83 8.11
C GLY A 95 -10.47 -2.68 6.85
N ASP A 96 -11.32 -2.53 5.84
CA ASP A 96 -11.14 -3.18 4.55
C ASP A 96 -9.93 -2.64 3.80
N GLU A 97 -9.10 -3.53 3.28
CA GLU A 97 -7.84 -3.20 2.62
C GLU A 97 -7.94 -3.50 1.12
N GLN A 98 -7.62 -2.50 0.29
CA GLN A 98 -7.64 -2.64 -1.16
C GLN A 98 -6.36 -2.07 -1.77
N TRP A 99 -5.71 -2.88 -2.59
CA TRP A 99 -4.54 -2.48 -3.38
C TRP A 99 -4.97 -1.85 -4.71
N PHE A 100 -4.26 -0.81 -5.11
CA PHE A 100 -4.40 -0.18 -6.43
C PHE A 100 -3.03 -0.03 -7.08
N ASP A 101 -2.92 -0.41 -8.35
CA ASP A 101 -1.72 -0.18 -9.18
C ASP A 101 -1.63 1.26 -9.73
N GLY A 102 -2.48 2.15 -9.22
CA GLY A 102 -2.62 3.53 -9.63
C GLY A 102 -3.47 4.30 -8.62
N LEU A 103 -3.89 5.51 -8.97
CA LEU A 103 -4.85 6.25 -8.15
C LEU A 103 -6.21 5.52 -8.15
N PRO A 104 -6.87 5.35 -6.98
CA PRO A 104 -8.20 4.76 -6.89
C PRO A 104 -9.20 5.42 -7.85
N TRP A 105 -10.09 4.63 -8.45
CA TRP A 105 -11.02 5.11 -9.47
C TRP A 105 -11.87 6.29 -8.99
N TYR A 106 -12.34 6.24 -7.74
CA TYR A 106 -13.14 7.31 -7.11
C TYR A 106 -12.35 8.59 -6.77
N LEU A 107 -11.02 8.58 -6.94
CA LEU A 107 -10.18 9.77 -6.84
C LEU A 107 -9.68 10.23 -8.22
N THR A 108 -10.05 9.54 -9.30
CA THR A 108 -9.54 9.84 -10.65
C THR A 108 -9.96 11.22 -11.13
N ASP A 109 -11.16 11.68 -10.74
CA ASP A 109 -11.65 13.02 -11.06
C ASP A 109 -10.86 14.14 -10.37
N LEU A 110 -10.20 13.83 -9.24
CA LEU A 110 -9.34 14.76 -8.52
C LEU A 110 -7.91 14.84 -9.07
N ARG A 111 -7.59 14.06 -10.12
CA ARG A 111 -6.30 14.22 -10.80
C ARG A 111 -6.24 15.64 -11.36
N PRO A 112 -5.08 16.32 -11.32
CA PRO A 112 -4.91 17.59 -12.00
C PRO A 112 -5.24 17.42 -13.50
N GLN A 113 -6.44 17.83 -13.89
CA GLN A 113 -6.85 17.93 -15.28
C GLN A 113 -6.43 19.33 -15.71
N GLY A 114 -5.20 19.44 -16.22
CA GLY A 114 -4.63 20.76 -16.53
C GLY A 114 -5.47 21.55 -17.52
N PHE A 115 -5.59 22.85 -17.30
CA PHE A 115 -4.98 23.80 -18.23
C PHE A 115 -3.64 24.19 -17.59
N LEU A 116 -2.53 23.66 -18.12
CA LEU A 116 -1.22 24.29 -17.91
C LEU A 116 -1.26 25.52 -18.82
N GLY A 117 -1.46 26.69 -18.22
CA GLY A 117 -1.38 27.97 -18.94
C GLY A 117 -0.02 28.18 -19.59
#